data_AF-A0A973D0A6-F1
#
_entry.id   AF-A0A973D0A6-F1
#
_cell.length_a   1.000
_cell.length_b   1.000
_cell.length_c   1.000
_cell.angle_alpha   90.00
_cell.angle_beta   90.00
_cell.angle_gamma   90.00
#
_symmetry.space_group_name_H-M   'P 1'
#
loop_
_entity.id
_entity.type
_entity.pdbx_description
1 polymer ?
#
loop_
_entity_poly.entity_id
_entity_poly.type
_entity_poly.pdbx_seq_one_letter_code
_entity_poly.pdbx_strand_id
1 'polypeptide(L)' 'PSSIPSDADDLQGLTLATAEKRHILMVLDKCQGKVSGKKGAAEYLDLPVSTLRSRMKKLDISPK' A
#
# COMPACT_ATOMS: atom_id res chain seq x y z
N PRO A 1 26.59 7.65 -16.33
CA PRO A 1 25.67 8.36 -15.41
C PRO A 1 24.78 9.33 -16.19
N SER A 2 23.61 8.87 -16.62
CA SER A 2 22.56 9.75 -17.11
C SER A 2 21.25 9.16 -16.67
N SER A 3 20.60 9.87 -15.76
CA SER A 3 19.23 9.66 -15.33
C SER A 3 18.35 9.60 -16.56
N ILE A 4 17.86 8.40 -16.88
CA ILE A 4 16.62 8.25 -17.64
C ILE A 4 15.58 7.93 -16.57
N PRO A 5 14.82 8.92 -16.06
CA PRO A 5 13.54 8.61 -15.47
C PRO A 5 12.75 7.94 -16.60
N SER A 6 12.49 6.64 -16.45
CA SER A 6 11.67 5.92 -17.39
C SER A 6 10.23 6.34 -17.13
N ASP A 7 9.78 7.38 -17.84
CA ASP A 7 8.42 7.95 -17.81
C ASP A 7 7.29 6.96 -18.21
N ALA A 8 7.57 5.65 -18.24
CA ALA A 8 6.57 4.60 -18.33
C ALA A 8 5.88 4.30 -16.97
N ASP A 9 6.48 4.72 -15.84
CA ASP A 9 5.90 4.55 -14.50
C ASP A 9 4.90 5.67 -14.13
N ASP A 10 4.93 6.81 -14.82
CA ASP A 10 4.12 8.00 -14.48
C ASP A 10 2.62 7.81 -14.81
N LEU A 11 2.29 7.09 -15.89
CA LEU A 11 0.91 6.65 -16.15
C LEU A 11 0.50 5.39 -15.37
N GLN A 12 1.44 4.56 -14.89
CA GLN A 12 1.14 3.46 -13.97
C GLN A 12 0.76 3.97 -12.57
N GLY A 13 1.17 5.19 -12.22
CA GLY A 13 0.77 5.93 -11.02
C GLY A 13 -0.70 6.37 -10.97
N LEU A 14 -1.45 6.30 -12.07
CA LEU A 14 -2.84 6.77 -12.16
C LEU A 14 -3.91 5.69 -11.89
N THR A 15 -3.52 4.42 -11.76
CA THR A 15 -4.50 3.36 -11.52
C THR A 15 -4.94 3.33 -10.06
N LEU A 16 -6.22 3.03 -9.81
CA LEU A 16 -6.75 2.85 -8.46
C LEU A 16 -5.93 1.84 -7.64
N ALA A 17 -5.43 0.79 -8.29
CA ALA A 17 -4.59 -0.22 -7.65
C ALA A 17 -3.26 0.36 -7.12
N THR A 18 -2.60 1.22 -7.90
CA THR A 18 -1.34 1.86 -7.48
C THR A 18 -1.58 2.88 -6.36
N ALA A 19 -2.65 3.67 -6.45
CA ALA A 19 -3.04 4.61 -5.41
C ALA A 19 -3.35 3.87 -4.10
N GLU A 20 -4.12 2.79 -4.16
CA GLU A 20 -4.38 1.91 -3.01
C GLU A 20 -3.09 1.34 -2.43
N LYS A 21 -2.20 0.80 -3.26
CA LYS A 21 -0.93 0.22 -2.81
C LYS A 21 -0.08 1.25 -2.06
N ARG A 22 0.09 2.45 -2.62
CA ARG A 22 0.82 3.55 -1.97
C ARG A 22 0.16 3.95 -0.65
N HIS A 23 -1.17 4.04 -0.64
CA HIS A 23 -1.91 4.41 0.56
C HIS A 23 -1.74 3.36 1.68
N ILE A 24 -1.89 2.07 1.34
CA ILE A 24 -1.68 0.95 2.28
C ILE A 24 -0.25 0.96 2.82
N LEU A 25 0.76 1.14 1.97
CA LEU A 25 2.16 1.23 2.39
C LEU A 25 2.41 2.40 3.34
N MET A 26 1.88 3.58 3.03
CA MET A 26 2.04 4.77 3.87
C MET A 26 1.41 4.59 5.26
N VAL A 27 0.23 3.97 5.32
CA VAL A 27 -0.44 3.65 6.58
C VAL A 27 0.33 2.57 7.34
N LEU A 28 0.83 1.54 6.67
CA LEU A 28 1.67 0.51 7.30
C LEU A 28 2.92 1.09 7.92
N ASP A 29 3.61 2.00 7.23
CA ASP A 29 4.79 2.69 7.74
C ASP A 29 4.45 3.48 9.02
N LYS A 30 3.34 4.25 8.98
CA LYS A 30 2.81 4.97 10.13
C LYS A 30 2.41 4.06 11.30
N CYS A 31 1.97 2.83 10.99
CA CYS A 31 1.62 1.79 11.95
C CYS A 31 2.80 0.87 12.32
N GLN A 32 4.04 1.16 11.88
CA GLN A 32 5.22 0.34 12.10
C GLN A 32 5.05 -1.12 11.61
N GLY A 33 4.48 -1.30 10.42
CA GLY A 33 4.21 -2.61 9.82
C GLY A 33 3.01 -3.36 10.41
N LYS A 34 2.28 -2.77 11.36
CA LYS A 34 1.11 -3.42 11.97
C LYS A 34 -0.08 -3.40 11.03
N VAL A 35 -0.42 -4.57 10.46
CA VAL A 35 -1.65 -4.76 9.67
C VAL A 35 -2.89 -4.88 10.55
N SER A 36 -2.77 -5.54 11.70
CA SER A 36 -3.89 -5.89 12.60
C SER A 36 -3.65 -5.43 14.03
N GLY A 37 -4.73 -5.14 14.76
CA GLY A 37 -4.71 -4.74 16.16
C GLY A 37 -5.06 -3.27 16.38
N LYS A 38 -5.08 -2.84 17.64
CA LYS A 38 -5.41 -1.46 18.04
C LYS A 38 -4.36 -0.51 17.46
N LYS A 39 -4.76 0.46 16.63
CA LYS A 39 -3.90 1.31 15.78
C LYS A 39 -3.20 0.61 14.59
N GLY A 40 -3.71 -0.53 14.13
CA GLY A 40 -3.20 -1.19 12.92
C GLY A 40 -3.66 -0.51 11.63
N ALA A 41 -3.01 -0.81 10.51
CA ALA A 41 -3.32 -0.21 9.23
C ALA A 41 -4.78 -0.42 8.83
N ALA A 42 -5.35 -1.59 9.12
CA ALA A 42 -6.77 -1.88 8.89
C ALA A 42 -7.72 -0.88 9.57
N GLU A 43 -7.41 -0.45 10.80
CA GLU A 43 -8.20 0.52 11.56
C GLU A 43 -8.08 1.93 10.95
N TYR A 44 -6.88 2.33 10.50
CA TYR A 44 -6.65 3.61 9.83
C TYR A 44 -7.29 3.71 8.45
N LEU A 45 -7.31 2.59 7.72
CA LEU A 45 -7.94 2.45 6.41
C LEU A 45 -9.46 2.22 6.51
N ASP A 46 -10.01 2.16 7.73
CA ASP A 46 -11.41 1.84 8.03
C ASP A 46 -11.89 0.57 7.29
N LEU A 47 -11.01 -0.43 7.24
CA LEU A 47 -11.18 -1.65 6.47
C LEU A 47 -11.02 -2.86 7.41
N PRO A 48 -11.82 -3.93 7.21
CA PRO A 48 -11.59 -5.17 7.93
C PRO A 48 -10.17 -5.70 7.65
N VAL A 49 -9.50 -6.24 8.67
CA VAL A 49 -8.17 -6.86 8.53
C VAL A 49 -8.17 -7.93 7.43
N SER A 50 -9.26 -8.70 7.31
CA SER A 50 -9.45 -9.71 6.26
C SER A 50 -9.46 -9.09 4.85
N THR A 51 -10.18 -7.97 4.67
CA THR A 51 -10.23 -7.21 3.42
C THR A 51 -8.88 -6.61 3.08
N LEU A 52 -8.22 -5.97 4.06
CA LEU A 52 -6.90 -5.39 3.87
C LEU A 52 -5.89 -6.46 3.47
N ARG A 53 -5.87 -7.61 4.15
CA ARG A 53 -5.01 -8.75 3.76
C ARG A 53 -5.27 -9.24 2.35
N SER A 54 -6.53 -9.32 1.93
CA SER A 54 -6.89 -9.72 0.56
C SER A 54 -6.41 -8.70 -0.48
N ARG A 55 -6.55 -7.40 -0.21
CA ARG A 55 -6.03 -6.31 -1.05
C ARG A 55 -4.49 -6.33 -1.10
N MET A 56 -3.84 -6.49 0.05
CA MET A 56 -2.38 -6.62 0.14
C MET A 56 -1.87 -7.82 -0.67
N LYS A 57 -2.57 -8.96 -0.61
CA LYS A 57 -2.23 -10.13 -1.42
C LYS A 57 -2.44 -9.89 -2.93
N LYS A 58 -3.49 -9.16 -3.31
CA LYS A 58 -3.75 -8.77 -4.72
C LYS A 58 -2.74 -7.77 -5.26
N LEU A 59 -2.19 -6.92 -4.40
CA LEU A 59 -1.28 -5.83 -4.77
C LEU A 59 0.19 -6.19 -4.50
N ASP A 60 0.47 -7.46 -4.14
CA ASP A 60 1.80 -7.94 -3.73
C ASP A 60 2.47 -7.01 -2.71
N ILE A 61 1.74 -6.70 -1.63
CA ILE A 61 2.21 -5.89 -0.51
C ILE A 61 2.52 -6.82 0.65
N SER A 62 3.80 -6.91 1.02
CA SER A 62 4.25 -7.63 2.21
C SER A 62 4.63 -6.63 3.30
N PRO A 63 4.01 -6.68 4.49
CA PRO A 63 4.51 -5.92 5.63
C PRO A 63 5.89 -6.48 6.00
N LYS A 64 6.87 -5.59 6.25
CA LYS A 64 8.22 -5.96 6.68
C LYS A 64 8.33 -5.98 8.20
#